data_AF-A0A131YRP8-F1
#
_entry.id   AF-A0A131YRP8-F1
#
_cell.length_a   1.000
_cell.length_b   1.000
_cell.length_c   1.000
_cell.angle_alpha   90.00
_cell.angle_beta   90.00
_cell.angle_gamma   90.00
#
_symmetry.space_group_name_H-M   'P 1'
#
loop_
_entity.id
_entity.type
_entity.pdbx_description
1 polymer ?
#
loop_
_entity_poly.entity_id
_entity_poly.type
_entity_poly.pdbx_seq_one_letter_code
_entity_poly.pdbx_strand_id
1 'polypeptide(L)'
;MYMRLSLAILILFFTDATRAQECPSRHRPTIYSIRRFVTTSQRLWTYKVSKAGRIRCQYNQMRTASPFEIVYNRTFLCRRGRRSISLRGEFDVQHKNRMHVRSNDLQQIFLSRETLLYLGDRASCGVLKIETMDRAVFYELRVTDDYVGTIPDHGCRRHFYCIAHGGRLIYSPECQDLVKPRK
;
A
#
# COMPACT_ATOMS: atom_id res chain seq x y z
N MET A 1 -12.60 -21.02 66.60
CA MET A 1 -11.29 -20.39 66.37
C MET A 1 -10.79 -20.83 65.00
N TYR A 2 -10.93 -19.93 64.02
CA TYR A 2 -10.50 -19.89 62.61
C TYR A 2 -10.13 -21.16 61.82
N MET A 3 -11.02 -21.48 60.86
CA MET A 3 -10.79 -22.24 59.63
C MET A 3 -9.71 -21.56 58.77
N ARG A 4 -8.67 -22.30 58.36
CA ARG A 4 -7.68 -21.83 57.38
C ARG A 4 -8.19 -22.13 55.97
N LEU A 5 -8.67 -21.09 55.26
CA LEU A 5 -8.86 -21.14 53.81
C LEU A 5 -7.50 -20.99 53.13
N SER A 6 -7.05 -22.02 52.43
CA SER A 6 -5.91 -21.93 51.52
C SER A 6 -6.37 -21.38 50.17
N LEU A 7 -6.01 -20.13 49.87
CA LEU A 7 -6.19 -19.51 48.56
C LEU A 7 -5.17 -20.09 47.57
N ALA A 8 -5.62 -20.90 46.63
CA ALA A 8 -4.82 -21.31 45.48
C ALA A 8 -4.73 -20.14 44.48
N ILE A 9 -3.54 -19.59 44.30
CA ILE A 9 -3.26 -18.56 43.28
C ILE A 9 -3.05 -19.27 41.94
N LEU A 10 -4.02 -19.11 41.03
CA LEU A 10 -3.92 -19.62 39.66
C LEU A 10 -3.10 -18.62 38.82
N ILE A 11 -1.80 -18.89 38.62
CA ILE A 11 -0.95 -18.09 37.73
C ILE A 11 -1.26 -18.51 36.29
N LEU A 12 -2.06 -17.72 35.58
CA LEU A 12 -2.25 -17.86 34.14
C LEU A 12 -0.99 -17.38 33.43
N PHE A 13 -0.10 -18.32 33.08
CA PHE A 13 0.94 -18.07 32.10
C PHE A 13 0.25 -17.87 30.75
N PHE A 14 0.04 -16.63 30.34
CA PHE A 14 -0.17 -16.31 28.93
C PHE A 14 1.14 -16.63 28.22
N THR A 15 1.29 -17.87 27.77
CA THR A 15 2.27 -18.19 26.74
C THR A 15 1.82 -17.43 25.52
N ASP A 16 2.45 -16.28 25.28
CA ASP A 16 2.32 -15.56 24.02
C ASP A 16 3.01 -16.44 22.97
N ALA A 17 2.25 -17.43 22.49
CA ALA A 17 2.63 -18.23 21.35
C ALA A 17 2.72 -17.24 20.21
N THR A 18 3.94 -16.75 19.97
CA THR A 18 4.30 -16.00 18.78
C THR A 18 4.03 -16.93 17.61
N ARG A 19 2.78 -16.93 17.14
CA ARG A 19 2.39 -17.71 15.98
C ARG A 19 3.18 -17.10 14.84
N ALA A 20 4.26 -17.77 14.45
CA ALA A 20 5.05 -17.38 13.30
C ALA A 20 4.05 -17.11 12.18
N GLN A 21 4.02 -15.87 11.71
CA GLN A 21 3.08 -15.46 10.68
C GLN A 21 3.46 -16.23 9.42
N GLU A 22 2.85 -17.40 9.22
CA GLU A 22 3.13 -18.23 8.05
C GLU A 22 2.86 -17.38 6.81
N CYS A 23 3.78 -17.36 5.86
CA CYS A 23 3.52 -16.66 4.62
C CYS A 23 2.52 -17.47 3.78
N PRO A 24 1.60 -16.79 3.07
CA PRO A 24 0.68 -17.49 2.18
C PRO A 24 1.47 -18.44 1.28
N SER A 25 1.07 -19.71 1.23
CA SER A 25 1.72 -20.68 0.35
C SER A 25 1.55 -20.23 -1.11
N ARG A 26 2.41 -20.75 -2.00
CA ARG A 26 2.30 -20.53 -3.46
C ARG A 26 1.07 -21.25 -4.03
N HIS A 27 -0.14 -20.90 -3.58
CA HIS A 27 -1.37 -21.25 -4.28
C HIS A 27 -1.40 -20.55 -5.64
N ARG A 28 -2.21 -21.08 -6.57
CA ARG A 28 -2.42 -20.44 -7.87
C ARG A 28 -2.67 -18.93 -7.66
N PRO A 29 -1.91 -18.05 -8.31
CA PRO A 29 -2.04 -16.62 -8.07
C PRO A 29 -3.45 -16.19 -8.48
N THR A 30 -4.23 -15.71 -7.51
CA THR A 30 -5.47 -14.98 -7.79
C THR A 30 -5.12 -13.82 -8.71
N ILE A 31 -5.75 -13.76 -9.88
CA ILE A 31 -5.49 -12.69 -10.85
C ILE A 31 -6.28 -11.46 -10.41
N TYR A 32 -5.62 -10.56 -9.68
CA TYR A 32 -6.20 -9.28 -9.30
C TYR A 32 -6.28 -8.33 -10.49
N SER A 33 -7.27 -7.44 -10.49
CA SER A 33 -7.34 -6.35 -11.47
C SER A 33 -6.75 -5.08 -10.86
N ILE A 34 -5.61 -4.63 -11.37
CA ILE A 34 -5.02 -3.36 -10.93
C ILE A 34 -5.91 -2.18 -11.29
N ARG A 35 -6.58 -2.23 -12.46
CA ARG A 35 -7.58 -1.26 -12.88
C ARG A 35 -8.68 -1.09 -11.83
N ARG A 36 -9.28 -2.19 -11.36
CA ARG A 36 -10.30 -2.15 -10.29
C ARG A 36 -9.81 -1.45 -9.02
N PHE A 37 -8.52 -1.59 -8.70
CA PHE A 37 -7.94 -1.01 -7.50
C PHE A 37 -7.63 0.48 -7.64
N VAL A 38 -7.04 0.89 -8.77
CA VAL A 38 -6.56 2.28 -8.95
C VAL A 38 -7.62 3.23 -9.51
N THR A 39 -8.66 2.70 -10.16
CA THR A 39 -9.79 3.48 -10.67
C THR A 39 -10.78 3.76 -9.54
N THR A 40 -10.46 4.73 -8.69
CA THR A 40 -11.29 5.19 -7.57
C THR A 40 -11.23 6.71 -7.44
N SER A 41 -12.32 7.34 -7.00
CA SER A 41 -12.36 8.76 -6.66
C SER A 41 -11.63 9.08 -5.34
N GLN A 42 -11.42 8.07 -4.50
CA GLN A 42 -10.71 8.21 -3.23
C GLN A 42 -9.22 8.41 -3.44
N ARG A 43 -8.56 9.03 -2.45
CA ARG A 43 -7.10 9.03 -2.39
C ARG A 43 -6.62 7.60 -2.14
N LEU A 44 -5.60 7.20 -2.87
CA LEU A 44 -4.89 5.96 -2.64
C LEU A 44 -3.55 6.25 -1.98
N TRP A 45 -3.50 6.10 -0.66
CA TRP A 45 -2.34 6.41 0.17
C TRP A 45 -1.32 5.27 0.14
N THR A 46 -0.04 5.59 -0.01
CA THR A 46 1.03 4.63 0.28
C THR A 46 1.25 4.61 1.79
N TYR A 47 0.83 3.53 2.43
CA TYR A 47 0.92 3.33 3.88
C TYR A 47 2.34 2.93 4.30
N LYS A 48 2.89 1.88 3.66
CA LYS A 48 4.26 1.38 3.85
C LYS A 48 4.99 1.20 2.52
N VAL A 49 6.30 1.34 2.54
CA VAL A 49 7.18 1.07 1.39
C VAL A 49 8.44 0.33 1.82
N SER A 50 8.86 -0.68 1.04
CA SER A 50 10.00 -1.54 1.40
C SER A 50 11.34 -0.84 1.22
N LYS A 51 11.45 0.02 0.19
CA LYS A 51 12.62 0.86 -0.07
C LYS A 51 12.19 2.31 -0.05
N ALA A 52 12.30 2.92 1.13
CA ALA A 52 11.85 4.28 1.34
C ALA A 52 13.03 5.26 1.15
N GLY A 53 12.93 6.15 0.17
CA GLY A 53 13.65 7.42 0.25
C GLY A 53 13.15 8.27 1.43
N ARG A 54 13.46 9.57 1.43
CA ARG A 54 13.00 10.51 2.47
C ARG A 54 11.58 11.07 2.22
N ILE A 55 10.72 10.32 1.53
CA ILE A 55 9.35 10.76 1.18
C ILE A 55 8.34 10.42 2.29
N ARG A 56 7.29 11.24 2.44
CA ARG A 56 6.17 10.98 3.38
C ARG A 56 4.85 11.37 2.72
N CYS A 57 3.73 10.90 3.27
CA CYS A 57 2.39 11.30 2.87
C CYS A 57 2.15 11.17 1.36
N GLN A 58 2.64 10.07 0.78
CA GLN A 58 2.45 9.80 -0.63
C GLN A 58 1.03 9.30 -0.87
N TYR A 59 0.33 9.89 -1.84
CA TYR A 59 -0.93 9.36 -2.33
C TYR A 59 -1.08 9.60 -3.83
N ASN A 60 -1.90 8.76 -4.45
CA ASN A 60 -2.38 8.94 -5.82
C ASN A 60 -3.83 9.42 -5.78
N GLN A 61 -4.15 10.41 -6.61
CA GLN A 61 -5.50 10.91 -6.83
C GLN A 61 -5.85 10.76 -8.31
N MET A 62 -6.82 9.91 -8.63
CA MET A 62 -7.33 9.75 -9.98
C MET A 62 -7.87 11.08 -10.52
N ARG A 63 -7.61 11.35 -11.80
CA ARG A 63 -8.17 12.47 -12.56
C ARG A 63 -9.16 11.96 -13.59
N THR A 64 -8.71 11.03 -14.44
CA THR A 64 -9.53 10.38 -15.46
C THR A 64 -9.13 8.92 -15.58
N ALA A 65 -10.04 8.08 -16.05
CA ALA A 65 -9.77 6.68 -16.33
C ALA A 65 -10.57 6.23 -17.56
N SER A 66 -9.98 5.34 -18.34
CA SER A 66 -10.59 4.65 -19.45
C SER A 66 -10.41 3.13 -19.28
N PRO A 67 -10.88 2.30 -20.21
CA PRO A 67 -10.58 0.87 -20.19
C PRO A 67 -9.10 0.52 -20.28
N PHE A 68 -8.28 1.39 -20.87
CA PHE A 68 -6.88 1.12 -21.21
C PHE A 68 -5.90 1.90 -20.36
N GLU A 69 -6.33 2.97 -19.71
CA GLU A 69 -5.43 3.81 -18.93
C GLU A 69 -6.09 4.57 -17.77
N ILE A 70 -5.25 5.09 -16.90
CA ILE A 70 -5.60 6.05 -15.85
C ILE A 70 -4.65 7.24 -15.89
N VAL A 71 -5.19 8.44 -15.74
CA VAL A 71 -4.40 9.65 -15.46
C VAL A 71 -4.63 10.03 -14.01
N TYR A 72 -3.55 10.25 -13.27
CA TYR A 72 -3.62 10.55 -11.84
C TYR A 72 -2.48 11.47 -11.41
N ASN A 73 -2.69 12.18 -10.30
CA ASN A 73 -1.64 12.95 -9.65
C ASN A 73 -1.05 12.13 -8.51
N ARG A 74 0.27 11.96 -8.49
CA ARG A 74 1.00 11.44 -7.34
C ARG A 74 1.56 12.60 -6.54
N THR A 75 1.03 12.79 -5.34
CA THR A 75 1.49 13.83 -4.41
C THR A 75 2.25 13.20 -3.27
N PHE A 76 3.35 13.82 -2.85
CA PHE A 76 4.16 13.39 -1.71
C PHE A 76 4.90 14.57 -1.08
N LEU A 77 5.32 14.41 0.17
CA LEU A 77 6.18 15.34 0.87
C LEU A 77 7.63 14.85 0.80
N CYS A 78 8.54 15.75 0.47
CA CYS A 78 9.98 15.51 0.57
C CYS A 78 10.65 16.70 1.26
N ARG A 79 11.99 16.67 1.40
CA ARG A 79 12.76 17.77 2.01
C ARG A 79 12.49 19.14 1.38
N ARG A 80 12.17 19.17 0.08
CA ARG A 80 11.88 20.41 -0.67
C ARG A 80 10.40 20.83 -0.57
N GLY A 81 9.63 20.23 0.33
CA GLY A 81 8.20 20.48 0.50
C GLY A 81 7.32 19.52 -0.29
N ARG A 82 6.08 19.96 -0.55
CA ARG A 82 5.09 19.19 -1.32
C ARG A 82 5.46 19.14 -2.80
N ARG A 83 5.42 17.94 -3.37
CA ARG A 83 5.54 17.70 -4.81
C ARG A 83 4.29 16.97 -5.30
N SER A 84 3.84 17.31 -6.49
CA SER A 84 2.75 16.64 -7.19
C SER A 84 3.17 16.47 -8.64
N ILE A 85 3.12 15.24 -9.14
CA ILE A 85 3.45 14.90 -10.52
C ILE A 85 2.24 14.27 -11.20
N SER A 86 1.95 14.68 -12.42
CA SER A 86 0.91 14.06 -13.24
C SER A 86 1.48 12.83 -13.93
N LEU A 87 0.82 11.69 -13.76
CA LEU A 87 1.25 10.40 -14.26
C LEU A 87 0.15 9.74 -15.09
N ARG A 88 0.57 8.93 -16.05
CA ARG A 88 -0.28 8.06 -16.85
C ARG A 88 0.06 6.61 -16.52
N GLY A 89 -0.96 5.80 -16.23
CA GLY A 89 -0.83 4.35 -16.04
C GLY A 89 -1.56 3.62 -17.16
N GLU A 90 -0.83 2.91 -18.01
CA GLU A 90 -1.36 2.09 -19.11
C GLU A 90 -1.59 0.66 -18.61
N PHE A 91 -2.83 0.17 -18.67
CA PHE A 91 -3.17 -1.17 -18.21
C PHE A 91 -2.67 -2.23 -19.20
N ASP A 92 -2.00 -3.27 -18.69
CA ASP A 92 -1.54 -4.39 -19.52
C ASP A 92 -2.75 -5.28 -19.89
N VAL A 93 -2.99 -5.43 -21.19
CA VAL A 93 -4.12 -6.19 -21.75
C VAL A 93 -3.99 -7.69 -21.46
N GLN A 94 -2.76 -8.21 -21.41
CA GLN A 94 -2.47 -9.61 -21.15
C GLN A 94 -2.40 -9.90 -19.64
N HIS A 95 -1.94 -8.93 -18.85
CA HIS A 95 -1.73 -9.07 -17.41
C HIS A 95 -2.59 -8.08 -16.62
N LYS A 96 -3.83 -8.48 -16.29
CA LYS A 96 -4.82 -7.62 -15.59
C LYS A 96 -4.33 -7.02 -14.26
N ASN A 97 -3.30 -7.60 -13.65
CA ASN A 97 -2.70 -7.12 -12.42
C ASN A 97 -1.56 -6.11 -12.65
N ARG A 98 -1.28 -5.70 -13.89
CA ARG A 98 -0.12 -4.87 -14.23
C ARG A 98 -0.52 -3.59 -14.96
N MET A 99 0.23 -2.53 -14.68
CA MET A 99 0.23 -1.31 -15.48
C MET A 99 1.64 -0.76 -15.69
N HIS A 100 1.82 -0.01 -16.79
CA HIS A 100 3.03 0.72 -17.10
C HIS A 100 2.82 2.20 -16.78
N VAL A 101 3.65 2.77 -15.92
CA VAL A 101 3.56 4.16 -15.47
C VAL A 101 4.54 5.02 -16.24
N ARG A 102 4.02 6.12 -16.81
CA ARG A 102 4.78 7.12 -17.56
C ARG A 102 4.53 8.52 -17.01
N SER A 103 5.42 9.46 -17.32
CA SER A 103 5.10 10.88 -17.15
C SER A 103 3.89 11.24 -18.01
N ASN A 104 3.03 12.13 -17.52
CA ASN A 104 1.91 12.67 -18.30
C ASN A 104 2.27 14.07 -18.83
N ASP A 105 3.46 14.17 -19.43
CA ASP A 105 3.94 15.32 -20.19
C ASP A 105 4.20 14.88 -21.64
N LEU A 106 4.68 15.82 -22.48
CA LEU A 106 4.94 15.57 -23.89
C LEU A 106 6.01 14.48 -24.13
N GLN A 107 6.88 14.21 -23.15
CA GLN A 107 7.97 13.24 -23.32
C GLN A 107 7.53 11.80 -23.01
N GLN A 108 6.42 11.62 -22.27
CA GLN A 108 5.85 10.31 -21.91
C GLN A 108 6.90 9.28 -21.45
N ILE A 109 7.84 9.75 -20.62
CA ILE A 109 8.97 8.96 -20.15
C ILE A 109 8.45 7.78 -19.34
N PHE A 110 8.88 6.57 -19.67
CA PHE A 110 8.60 5.38 -18.87
C PHE A 110 9.28 5.48 -17.50
N LEU A 111 8.51 5.35 -16.43
CA LEU A 111 9.00 5.49 -15.06
C LEU A 111 9.08 4.14 -14.34
N SER A 112 8.03 3.33 -14.46
CA SER A 112 7.97 2.04 -13.77
C SER A 112 6.89 1.11 -14.33
N ARG A 113 7.06 -0.18 -14.05
CA ARG A 113 6.00 -1.19 -14.13
C ARG A 113 5.49 -1.43 -12.73
N GLU A 114 4.17 -1.32 -12.54
CA GLU A 114 3.51 -1.62 -11.28
C GLU A 114 2.68 -2.90 -11.42
N THR A 115 2.90 -3.86 -10.53
CA THR A 115 2.17 -5.15 -10.50
C THR A 115 1.47 -5.32 -9.16
N LEU A 116 0.15 -5.48 -9.17
CA LEU A 116 -0.66 -5.78 -8.00
C LEU A 116 -0.49 -7.26 -7.61
N LEU A 117 0.08 -7.49 -6.43
CA LEU A 117 0.39 -8.80 -5.88
C LEU A 117 -0.71 -9.33 -4.96
N TYR A 118 -1.44 -8.42 -4.31
CA TYR A 118 -2.56 -8.73 -3.44
C TYR A 118 -3.58 -7.59 -3.45
N LEU A 119 -4.87 -7.93 -3.37
CA LEU A 119 -5.96 -6.98 -3.23
C LEU A 119 -6.80 -7.39 -2.02
N GLY A 120 -6.92 -6.49 -1.05
CA GLY A 120 -7.79 -6.68 0.10
C GLY A 120 -9.26 -6.54 -0.25
N ASP A 121 -10.11 -6.99 0.65
CA ASP A 121 -11.56 -6.94 0.48
C ASP A 121 -12.05 -5.50 0.24
N ARG A 122 -13.07 -5.38 -0.61
CA ARG A 122 -13.64 -4.08 -1.05
C ARG A 122 -12.60 -3.10 -1.61
N ALA A 123 -11.46 -3.60 -2.09
CA ALA A 123 -10.35 -2.77 -2.54
C ALA A 123 -9.84 -1.79 -1.46
N SER A 124 -9.97 -2.16 -0.17
CA SER A 124 -9.50 -1.38 0.97
C SER A 124 -7.99 -1.12 0.94
N CYS A 125 -7.22 -2.08 0.41
CA CYS A 125 -5.78 -1.98 0.27
C CYS A 125 -5.26 -2.89 -0.85
N GLY A 126 -4.00 -2.66 -1.24
CA GLY A 126 -3.30 -3.47 -2.22
C GLY A 126 -1.81 -3.48 -1.97
N VAL A 127 -1.17 -4.61 -2.29
CA VAL A 127 0.29 -4.77 -2.23
C VAL A 127 0.82 -4.74 -3.65
N LEU A 128 1.69 -3.79 -3.96
CA LEU A 128 2.23 -3.59 -5.30
C LEU A 128 3.73 -3.85 -5.32
N LYS A 129 4.19 -4.54 -6.36
CA LYS A 129 5.58 -4.54 -6.81
C LYS A 129 5.78 -3.38 -7.76
N ILE A 130 6.81 -2.59 -7.52
CA ILE A 130 7.24 -1.49 -8.38
C ILE A 130 8.60 -1.84 -8.95
N GLU A 131 8.71 -1.81 -10.27
CA GLU A 131 9.94 -2.07 -11.01
C GLU A 131 10.24 -0.84 -11.85
N THR A 132 11.24 -0.06 -11.43
CA THR A 132 11.58 1.21 -12.07
C THR A 132 12.53 1.03 -13.24
N MET A 133 12.64 2.06 -14.09
CA MET A 133 13.52 2.06 -15.26
C MET A 133 15.01 1.83 -14.90
N ASP A 134 15.45 2.33 -13.74
CA ASP A 134 16.81 2.12 -13.18
C ASP A 134 17.01 0.73 -12.56
N ARG A 135 16.11 -0.22 -12.84
CA ARG A 135 16.10 -1.60 -12.34
C ARG A 135 15.94 -1.75 -10.83
N ALA A 136 15.57 -0.68 -10.11
CA ALA A 136 15.20 -0.84 -8.71
C ALA A 136 13.86 -1.59 -8.58
N VAL A 137 13.80 -2.49 -7.60
CA VAL A 137 12.58 -3.21 -7.24
C VAL A 137 12.23 -2.91 -5.80
N PHE A 138 10.99 -2.51 -5.57
CA PHE A 138 10.47 -2.28 -4.22
C PHE A 138 8.98 -2.56 -4.15
N TYR A 139 8.45 -2.58 -2.94
CA TYR A 139 7.05 -2.91 -2.67
C TYR A 139 6.37 -1.76 -1.95
N GLU A 140 5.10 -1.55 -2.28
CA GLU A 140 4.23 -0.60 -1.59
C GLU A 140 2.99 -1.32 -1.07
N LEU A 141 2.61 -0.99 0.16
CA LEU A 141 1.28 -1.24 0.69
C LEU A 141 0.48 0.05 0.51
N ARG A 142 -0.52 0.02 -0.36
CA ARG A 142 -1.44 1.14 -0.61
C ARG A 142 -2.79 0.88 0.04
N VAL A 143 -3.44 1.93 0.54
CA VAL A 143 -4.70 1.88 1.28
C VAL A 143 -5.60 3.01 0.77
N THR A 144 -6.88 2.72 0.55
CA THR A 144 -7.86 3.73 0.14
C THR A 144 -8.26 4.62 1.32
N ASP A 145 -8.65 5.86 1.01
CA ASP A 145 -8.90 6.92 2.01
C ASP A 145 -9.89 6.50 3.10
N ASP A 146 -10.97 5.81 2.76
CA ASP A 146 -11.98 5.35 3.73
C ASP A 146 -11.41 4.39 4.80
N TYR A 147 -10.30 3.72 4.50
CA TYR A 147 -9.71 2.69 5.35
C TYR A 147 -8.39 3.12 6.00
N VAL A 148 -7.76 4.21 5.53
CA VAL A 148 -6.40 4.60 5.94
C VAL A 148 -6.31 5.10 7.38
N GLY A 149 -7.42 5.58 7.95
CA GLY A 149 -7.53 5.96 9.36
C GLY A 149 -7.56 4.77 10.33
N THR A 150 -7.69 3.55 9.81
CA THR A 150 -7.70 2.31 10.58
C THR A 150 -6.46 1.47 10.28
N ILE A 151 -6.27 0.39 11.03
CA ILE A 151 -5.22 -0.58 10.71
C ILE A 151 -5.57 -1.24 9.37
N PRO A 152 -4.67 -1.22 8.36
CA PRO A 152 -4.95 -1.85 7.07
C PRO A 152 -5.28 -3.33 7.22
N ASP A 153 -6.10 -3.84 6.30
CA ASP A 153 -6.54 -5.24 6.31
C ASP A 153 -5.38 -6.21 6.55
N HIS A 154 -5.64 -7.23 7.39
CA HIS A 154 -4.64 -8.18 7.83
C HIS A 154 -4.00 -8.94 6.65
N GLY A 155 -4.77 -9.26 5.61
CA GLY A 155 -4.29 -9.91 4.39
C GLY A 155 -3.25 -9.07 3.65
N CYS A 156 -3.50 -7.78 3.47
CA CYS A 156 -2.53 -6.86 2.85
C CYS A 156 -1.27 -6.71 3.68
N ARG A 157 -1.40 -6.55 5.01
CA ARG A 157 -0.23 -6.44 5.90
C ARG A 157 0.64 -7.69 5.86
N ARG A 158 0.01 -8.87 5.91
CA ARG A 158 0.68 -10.18 5.84
C ARG A 158 1.41 -10.35 4.50
N HIS A 159 0.74 -10.09 3.37
CA HIS A 159 1.37 -10.18 2.05
C HIS A 159 2.55 -9.21 1.89
N PHE A 160 2.39 -7.96 2.34
CA PHE A 160 3.47 -6.99 2.31
C PHE A 160 4.65 -7.48 3.15
N TYR A 161 4.42 -7.89 4.40
CA TYR A 161 5.47 -8.39 5.28
C TYR A 161 6.25 -9.56 4.67
N CYS A 162 5.54 -10.55 4.12
CA CYS A 162 6.13 -11.75 3.54
C CYS A 162 7.00 -11.48 2.31
N ILE A 163 6.65 -10.48 1.51
CA ILE A 163 7.35 -10.19 0.25
C ILE A 163 8.45 -9.14 0.47
N ALA A 164 8.16 -8.11 1.26
CA ALA A 164 9.06 -7.00 1.49
C ALA A 164 10.06 -7.25 2.62
N HIS A 165 9.83 -8.24 3.48
CA HIS A 165 10.63 -8.54 4.68
C HIS A 165 10.77 -7.35 5.65
N GLY A 166 9.87 -6.36 5.53
CA GLY A 166 9.95 -5.09 6.25
C GLY A 166 9.60 -3.90 5.37
N GLY A 167 9.58 -2.71 5.96
CA GLY A 167 9.33 -1.47 5.23
C GLY A 167 9.04 -0.31 6.16
N ARG A 168 9.28 0.91 5.66
CA ARG A 168 9.05 2.13 6.42
C ARG A 168 7.58 2.55 6.30
N LEU A 169 6.98 2.89 7.43
CA LEU A 169 5.70 3.59 7.47
C LEU A 169 5.90 5.02 6.95
N ILE A 170 5.14 5.41 5.92
CA ILE A 170 5.25 6.74 5.30
C ILE A 170 3.96 7.54 5.37
N TYR A 171 2.85 6.88 5.69
CA TYR A 171 1.60 7.51 6.09
C TYR A 171 1.57 7.71 7.61
N SER A 172 1.00 8.82 8.04
CA SER A 172 0.57 9.07 9.41
C SER A 172 -0.71 9.92 9.35
N PRO A 173 -1.57 9.94 10.38
CA PRO A 173 -2.85 10.67 10.33
C PRO A 173 -2.71 12.15 9.93
N GLU A 174 -1.61 12.81 10.31
CA GLU A 174 -1.34 14.22 9.98
C GLU A 174 -1.17 14.45 8.48
N CYS A 175 -0.92 13.40 7.69
CA CYS A 175 -0.80 13.49 6.25
C CYS A 175 -2.07 14.05 5.60
N GLN A 176 -3.26 13.81 6.17
CA GLN A 176 -4.52 14.35 5.66
C GLN A 176 -4.54 15.88 5.65
N ASP A 177 -3.83 16.52 6.58
CA ASP A 177 -3.74 17.97 6.69
C ASP A 177 -2.53 18.52 5.94
N LEU A 178 -1.37 17.85 6.06
CA LEU A 178 -0.11 18.34 5.51
C LEU A 178 -0.07 18.41 3.97
N VAL A 179 -0.91 17.63 3.29
CA VAL A 179 -0.95 17.60 1.83
C VAL A 179 -2.01 18.52 1.22
N LYS A 180 -2.85 19.17 2.04
CA LYS A 180 -3.82 20.16 1.56
C LYS A 180 -3.07 21.27 0.78
N PRO A 181 -3.61 21.77 -0.34
CA PRO A 181 -3.05 22.95 -0.99
C PRO A 181 -2.97 24.08 0.03
N ARG A 182 -1.83 24.79 0.08
CA ARG A 182 -1.78 26.06 0.82
C ARG A 182 -2.75 27.00 0.10
N LYS A 183 -3.65 27.61 0.87
CA LYS A 183 -4.54 28.68 0.39
C LYS A 183 -3.72 29.84 -0.14
#